data_AF-A0A238VD65-F1
#
_entry.id   AF-A0A238VD65-F1
#
_cell.length_a   1.000
_cell.length_b   1.000
_cell.length_c   1.000
_cell.angle_alpha   90.00
_cell.angle_beta   90.00
_cell.angle_gamma   90.00
#
_symmetry.space_group_name_H-M   'P 1'
#
loop_
_entity.id
_entity.type
_entity.pdbx_description
1 polymer ?
#
loop_
_entity_poly.entity_id
_entity_poly.type
_entity_poly.pdbx_seq_one_letter_code
_entity_poly.pdbx_strand_id
1 'polypeptide(L)'
;MTARRRSAKTQSDGGSEDTTTIGDRDSDRVVNDDVTVSFDGGRVEAATTETDALPAASGTGDELAGDSGIADVDRMVDEGDASAEDEDAIRESMSGLTELHDAAVEVVDGTDDIAELSAEQFRGMQQVSDEVATMSAAVEEVASSAEEVANEADAVNELTAEGRTAAGDAREAMDRIDETAEALGNRVEAIEATVSEIDEMVEAINAIAERTNLLALNASIEAARAGEAGAGFAVVAEEVKKLAEEAQGRTGAIEELVESIDSHTHGAVVELEANEDAVADGKDEVDAAAGKLTDIDDSMTELSAGIGEVAAATDEQAASTEEVAAMVDQTASNAAEIRNETDEISEAVQRQAAMIVQVSDGIEEIVD
;
A
#
# COMPACT_ATOMS: atom_id res chain seq x y z
N MET A 1 -53.11 -21.94 2.34
CA MET A 1 -53.39 -21.74 0.89
C MET A 1 -52.16 -21.06 0.32
N THR A 2 -51.09 -21.74 -0.10
CA THR A 2 -50.96 -22.87 -1.04
C THR A 2 -51.37 -22.50 -2.47
N ALA A 3 -50.40 -22.18 -3.32
CA ALA A 3 -50.28 -22.54 -4.76
C ALA A 3 -49.12 -21.72 -5.37
N ARG A 4 -47.97 -22.29 -5.78
CA ARG A 4 -47.66 -23.20 -6.90
C ARG A 4 -48.12 -22.73 -8.29
N ARG A 5 -47.14 -22.38 -9.12
CA ARG A 5 -46.96 -22.61 -10.59
C ARG A 5 -45.48 -22.29 -10.86
N ARG A 6 -44.53 -23.14 -11.28
CA ARG A 6 -44.38 -24.29 -12.20
C ARG A 6 -44.62 -24.02 -13.69
N SER A 7 -43.62 -24.47 -14.47
CA SER A 7 -43.42 -24.60 -15.93
C SER A 7 -42.72 -23.42 -16.61
N ALA A 8 -41.70 -23.58 -17.46
CA ALA A 8 -41.17 -24.74 -18.22
C ALA A 8 -39.64 -24.54 -18.40
N LYS A 9 -38.73 -25.51 -18.28
CA LYS A 9 -38.35 -26.66 -19.13
C LYS A 9 -38.34 -26.40 -20.65
N THR A 10 -37.15 -26.12 -21.18
CA THR A 10 -36.71 -26.49 -22.53
C THR A 10 -35.29 -27.04 -22.44
N GLN A 11 -35.15 -28.30 -22.87
CA GLN A 11 -33.90 -29.00 -23.19
C GLN A 11 -33.57 -28.76 -24.68
N SER A 12 -32.29 -28.53 -24.97
CA SER A 12 -31.56 -28.87 -26.21
C SER A 12 -30.12 -28.41 -25.95
N ASP A 13 -29.15 -29.27 -25.65
CA ASP A 13 -28.48 -30.24 -26.53
C ASP A 13 -27.67 -29.56 -27.65
N GLY A 14 -26.41 -29.99 -27.79
CA GLY A 14 -25.52 -29.68 -28.91
C GLY A 14 -24.56 -28.52 -28.66
N GLY A 15 -23.27 -28.84 -28.59
CA GLY A 15 -22.20 -27.90 -28.24
C GLY A 15 -21.73 -26.95 -29.35
N SER A 16 -20.80 -26.11 -28.95
CA SER A 16 -19.66 -25.61 -29.72
C SER A 16 -19.00 -24.56 -28.83
N GLU A 17 -17.82 -24.90 -28.33
CA GLU A 17 -16.85 -23.91 -27.88
C GLU A 17 -16.51 -23.07 -29.12
N ASP A 18 -17.06 -21.86 -29.20
CA ASP A 18 -16.78 -20.93 -30.28
C ASP A 18 -15.71 -19.93 -29.80
N THR A 19 -14.48 -20.45 -29.72
CA THR A 19 -13.27 -19.63 -29.73
C THR A 19 -13.22 -18.92 -31.08
N THR A 20 -13.51 -17.62 -31.09
CA THR A 20 -13.40 -16.77 -32.27
C THR A 20 -11.96 -16.80 -32.77
N THR A 21 -11.73 -17.60 -33.81
CA THR A 21 -10.53 -17.59 -34.64
C THR A 21 -10.69 -16.46 -35.65
N ILE A 22 -9.92 -15.37 -35.46
CA ILE A 22 -9.71 -14.36 -36.48
C ILE A 22 -8.21 -14.22 -36.72
N GLY A 23 -7.80 -14.54 -37.95
CA GLY A 23 -6.64 -13.90 -38.57
C GLY A 23 -5.36 -14.72 -38.62
N ASP A 24 -5.38 -15.83 -39.34
CA ASP A 24 -4.17 -16.47 -39.85
C ASP A 24 -3.55 -15.57 -40.93
N ARG A 25 -2.46 -14.87 -40.58
CA ARG A 25 -1.53 -14.23 -41.51
C ARG A 25 -0.12 -14.31 -40.93
N ASP A 26 0.63 -15.26 -41.48
CA ASP A 26 2.08 -15.27 -41.68
C ASP A 26 2.90 -14.32 -40.81
N SER A 27 3.51 -14.89 -39.77
CA SER A 27 4.80 -14.43 -39.25
C SER A 27 5.53 -15.67 -38.79
N ASP A 28 6.62 -15.99 -39.48
CA ASP A 28 7.52 -17.10 -39.22
C ASP A 28 7.83 -17.22 -37.72
N ARG A 29 7.17 -18.18 -37.04
CA ARG A 29 7.64 -18.71 -35.76
C ARG A 29 8.84 -19.58 -36.08
N VAL A 30 10.04 -19.04 -35.90
CA VAL A 30 11.18 -19.87 -35.49
C VAL A 30 10.85 -20.38 -34.10
N VAL A 31 10.34 -21.60 -34.03
CA VAL A 31 10.23 -22.36 -32.78
C VAL A 31 11.66 -22.67 -32.35
N ASN A 32 12.16 -21.92 -31.37
CA ASN A 32 13.28 -22.39 -30.55
C ASN A 32 12.65 -23.14 -29.38
N ASP A 33 12.91 -24.43 -29.31
CA ASP A 33 12.14 -25.44 -28.56
C ASP A 33 12.62 -25.63 -27.11
N ASP A 34 13.16 -24.60 -26.44
CA ASP A 34 13.91 -24.81 -25.19
C ASP A 34 13.63 -23.82 -24.03
N VAL A 35 12.43 -23.24 -23.97
CA VAL A 35 12.05 -22.45 -22.79
C VAL A 35 10.68 -22.87 -22.26
N THR A 36 10.69 -23.69 -21.20
CA THR A 36 9.54 -23.89 -20.32
C THR A 36 9.85 -23.26 -18.98
N VAL A 37 9.17 -22.14 -18.67
CA VAL A 37 9.22 -21.52 -17.34
C VAL A 37 8.11 -22.14 -16.50
N SER A 38 8.46 -22.84 -15.42
CA SER A 38 7.50 -23.30 -14.42
C SER A 38 7.69 -22.54 -13.11
N PHE A 39 6.62 -21.94 -12.60
CA PHE A 39 6.58 -21.27 -11.31
C PHE A 39 6.05 -22.24 -10.24
N ASP A 40 6.88 -22.61 -9.27
CA ASP A 40 6.43 -23.21 -8.01
C ASP A 40 7.20 -22.57 -6.84
N GLY A 41 6.47 -21.89 -5.96
CA GLY A 41 6.90 -21.53 -4.60
C GLY A 41 8.25 -20.82 -4.41
N GLY A 42 8.34 -19.54 -4.79
CA GLY A 42 9.24 -18.56 -4.12
C GLY A 42 10.75 -18.72 -4.31
N ARG A 43 11.22 -19.51 -5.27
CA ARG A 43 12.62 -19.51 -5.73
C ARG A 43 12.63 -19.47 -7.25
N VAL A 44 13.18 -18.40 -7.81
CA VAL A 44 13.61 -18.36 -9.21
C VAL A 44 14.81 -19.31 -9.30
N GLU A 45 14.59 -20.54 -9.79
CA GLU A 45 15.71 -21.33 -10.30
C GLU A 45 16.12 -20.68 -11.62
N ALA A 46 17.24 -19.95 -11.59
CA ALA A 46 17.88 -19.45 -12.79
C ALA A 46 18.03 -20.63 -13.76
N ALA A 47 17.39 -20.51 -14.93
CA ALA A 47 17.68 -21.40 -16.04
C ALA A 47 19.17 -21.25 -16.30
N THR A 48 19.95 -22.29 -15.98
CA THR A 48 21.34 -22.38 -16.39
C THR A 48 21.31 -22.52 -17.90
N THR A 49 21.34 -21.38 -18.61
CA THR A 49 21.71 -21.36 -20.01
C THR A 49 23.04 -22.07 -20.08
N GLU A 50 23.05 -23.14 -20.88
CA GLU A 50 24.22 -23.95 -21.19
C GLU A 50 25.35 -22.97 -21.49
N THR A 51 26.23 -22.83 -20.50
CA THR A 51 27.27 -21.82 -20.52
C THR A 51 28.26 -22.32 -21.55
N ASP A 52 28.13 -21.84 -22.78
CA ASP A 52 29.22 -21.87 -23.75
C ASP A 52 30.30 -20.97 -23.15
N ALA A 53 31.01 -21.53 -22.17
CA ALA A 53 32.19 -20.96 -21.61
C ALA A 53 33.12 -20.76 -22.80
N LEU A 54 33.37 -19.48 -23.13
CA LEU A 54 34.33 -19.10 -24.14
C LEU A 54 35.60 -19.94 -23.90
N PRO A 55 36.05 -20.76 -24.88
CA PRO A 55 37.25 -21.57 -24.72
C PRO A 55 38.43 -20.73 -24.21
N ALA A 56 39.38 -21.36 -23.51
CA ALA A 56 40.58 -20.63 -23.11
C ALA A 56 41.38 -20.21 -24.35
N ALA A 57 41.98 -19.02 -24.33
CA ALA A 57 42.99 -18.63 -25.32
C ALA A 57 44.09 -19.70 -25.34
N SER A 58 44.39 -20.24 -26.52
CA SER A 58 45.56 -21.10 -26.67
C SER A 58 46.80 -20.22 -26.50
N GLY A 59 47.68 -20.54 -25.55
CA GLY A 59 48.94 -19.81 -25.39
C GLY A 59 49.86 -20.06 -26.58
N THR A 60 49.68 -19.27 -27.65
CA THR A 60 50.33 -19.47 -28.94
C THR A 60 51.51 -18.52 -29.18
N GLY A 61 51.64 -17.44 -28.40
CA GLY A 61 52.80 -16.53 -28.46
C GLY A 61 54.13 -17.24 -28.13
N ASP A 62 54.12 -18.15 -27.15
CA ASP A 62 55.31 -18.92 -26.73
C ASP A 62 55.81 -19.88 -27.83
N GLU A 63 54.91 -20.35 -28.70
CA GLU A 63 55.21 -21.29 -29.79
C GLU A 63 55.92 -20.59 -30.97
N LEU A 64 55.68 -19.29 -31.17
CA LEU A 64 56.37 -18.46 -32.17
C LEU A 64 57.66 -17.82 -31.63
N ALA A 65 57.76 -17.57 -30.32
CA ALA A 65 58.94 -16.97 -29.70
C ALA A 65 60.12 -17.96 -29.51
N GLY A 66 59.84 -19.27 -29.49
CA GLY A 66 60.82 -20.30 -29.11
C GLY A 66 61.85 -20.69 -30.17
N ASP A 67 61.56 -20.48 -31.46
CA ASP A 67 62.46 -20.78 -32.57
C ASP A 67 62.08 -19.87 -33.75
N SER A 68 62.85 -18.80 -34.00
CA SER A 68 62.55 -17.93 -35.13
C SER A 68 62.68 -18.66 -36.46
N GLY A 69 63.36 -19.81 -36.51
CA GLY A 69 63.70 -20.54 -37.74
C GLY A 69 64.56 -19.75 -38.73
N ILE A 70 64.71 -18.44 -38.52
CA ILE A 70 65.48 -17.54 -39.36
C ILE A 70 66.97 -17.80 -39.16
N ALA A 71 67.63 -18.16 -40.26
CA ALA A 71 69.05 -18.46 -40.29
C ALA A 71 69.92 -17.23 -39.94
N ASP A 72 71.08 -17.50 -39.33
CA ASP A 72 72.02 -16.47 -38.89
C ASP A 72 72.73 -15.87 -40.11
N VAL A 73 72.38 -14.63 -40.43
CA VAL A 73 72.82 -13.90 -41.63
C VAL A 73 74.35 -13.86 -41.77
N ASP A 74 75.07 -13.69 -40.65
CA ASP A 74 76.53 -13.63 -40.65
C ASP A 74 77.16 -14.99 -41.00
N ARG A 75 76.49 -16.11 -40.67
CA ARG A 75 76.96 -17.46 -41.03
C ARG A 75 76.76 -17.75 -42.52
N MET A 76 75.62 -17.37 -43.07
CA MET A 76 75.28 -17.60 -44.48
C MET A 76 76.20 -16.85 -45.43
N VAL A 77 76.50 -15.59 -45.11
CA VAL A 77 77.31 -14.75 -46.00
C VAL A 77 78.80 -15.11 -45.94
N ASP A 78 79.30 -15.62 -44.80
CA ASP A 78 80.70 -16.04 -44.67
C ASP A 78 81.00 -17.38 -45.36
N GLU A 79 79.99 -18.20 -45.68
CA GLU A 79 80.13 -19.55 -46.26
C GLU A 79 79.82 -19.65 -47.77
N GLY A 80 79.13 -18.66 -48.38
CA GLY A 80 78.71 -18.67 -49.79
C GLY A 80 79.68 -18.04 -50.80
N ASP A 81 79.51 -18.35 -52.10
CA ASP A 81 80.34 -17.84 -53.24
C ASP A 81 79.69 -16.62 -53.94
N ALA A 82 78.90 -15.84 -53.19
CA ALA A 82 78.06 -14.75 -53.68
C ALA A 82 78.85 -13.46 -54.03
N SER A 83 78.29 -12.59 -54.88
CA SER A 83 78.86 -11.26 -55.14
C SER A 83 78.59 -10.32 -53.95
N ALA A 84 79.47 -9.36 -53.68
CA ALA A 84 79.27 -8.38 -52.60
C ALA A 84 77.93 -7.61 -52.66
N GLU A 85 77.38 -7.41 -53.87
CA GLU A 85 76.05 -6.82 -54.05
C GLU A 85 74.90 -7.76 -53.65
N ASP A 86 75.07 -9.08 -53.83
CA ASP A 86 74.09 -10.09 -53.45
C ASP A 86 74.12 -10.32 -51.93
N GLU A 87 75.31 -10.31 -51.33
CA GLU A 87 75.49 -10.40 -49.87
C GLU A 87 74.78 -9.27 -49.11
N ASP A 88 74.91 -8.02 -49.58
CA ASP A 88 74.24 -6.88 -48.94
C ASP A 88 72.71 -6.97 -49.08
N ALA A 89 72.21 -7.45 -50.22
CA ALA A 89 70.77 -7.67 -50.43
C ALA A 89 70.21 -8.81 -49.56
N ILE A 90 71.00 -9.88 -49.33
CA ILE A 90 70.66 -10.97 -48.40
C ILE A 90 70.60 -10.45 -46.97
N ARG A 91 71.60 -9.66 -46.54
CA ARG A 91 71.62 -9.03 -45.20
C ARG A 91 70.40 -8.15 -44.97
N GLU A 92 70.06 -7.31 -45.94
CA GLU A 92 68.88 -6.43 -45.86
C GLU A 92 67.57 -7.24 -45.82
N SER A 93 67.44 -8.27 -46.66
CA SER A 93 66.24 -9.12 -46.71
C SER A 93 66.05 -9.91 -45.42
N MET A 94 67.11 -10.52 -44.89
CA MET A 94 67.04 -11.30 -43.66
C MET A 94 66.77 -10.42 -42.43
N SER A 95 67.38 -9.23 -42.36
CA SER A 95 67.06 -8.24 -41.32
C SER A 95 65.57 -7.87 -41.36
N GLY A 96 65.02 -7.66 -42.56
CA GLY A 96 63.59 -7.40 -42.74
C GLY A 96 62.70 -8.58 -42.35
N LEU A 97 63.13 -9.83 -42.57
CA LEU A 97 62.41 -11.03 -42.13
C LEU A 97 62.43 -11.17 -40.60
N THR A 98 63.55 -10.90 -39.94
CA THR A 98 63.63 -10.88 -38.47
C THR A 98 62.72 -9.82 -37.88
N GLU A 99 62.74 -8.59 -38.42
CA GLU A 99 61.83 -7.53 -37.96
C GLU A 99 60.35 -7.89 -38.18
N LEU A 100 60.01 -8.54 -39.30
CA LEU A 100 58.65 -9.03 -39.55
C LEU A 100 58.24 -10.17 -38.63
N HIS A 101 59.16 -11.06 -38.28
CA HIS A 101 58.93 -12.14 -37.33
C HIS A 101 58.67 -11.57 -35.93
N ASP A 102 59.52 -10.67 -35.46
CA ASP A 102 59.37 -10.04 -34.15
C ASP A 102 58.06 -9.25 -34.06
N ALA A 103 57.68 -8.54 -35.13
CA ALA A 103 56.38 -7.87 -35.21
C ALA A 103 55.20 -8.87 -35.21
N ALA A 104 55.35 -10.04 -35.82
CA ALA A 104 54.32 -11.09 -35.78
C ALA A 104 54.16 -11.64 -34.36
N VAL A 105 55.25 -11.88 -33.63
CA VAL A 105 55.21 -12.30 -32.22
C VAL A 105 54.52 -11.24 -31.35
N GLU A 106 54.87 -9.96 -31.52
CA GLU A 106 54.22 -8.87 -30.77
C GLU A 106 52.71 -8.77 -31.04
N VAL A 107 52.28 -9.02 -32.28
CA VAL A 107 50.84 -9.05 -32.61
C VAL A 107 50.15 -10.23 -31.93
N VAL A 108 50.76 -11.41 -31.88
CA VAL A 108 50.16 -12.57 -31.20
C VAL A 108 50.01 -12.33 -29.70
N ASP A 109 51.03 -11.77 -29.05
CA ASP A 109 50.94 -11.40 -27.63
C ASP A 109 49.81 -10.38 -27.39
N GLY A 110 49.71 -9.37 -28.27
CA GLY A 110 48.63 -8.37 -28.21
C GLY A 110 47.23 -8.98 -28.43
N THR A 111 47.09 -10.00 -29.27
CA THR A 111 45.83 -10.72 -29.45
C THR A 111 45.50 -11.59 -28.24
N ASP A 112 46.47 -12.23 -27.60
CA ASP A 112 46.24 -13.01 -26.38
C ASP A 112 45.70 -12.11 -25.23
N ASP A 113 46.26 -10.91 -25.07
CA ASP A 113 45.77 -9.89 -24.13
C ASP A 113 44.31 -9.47 -24.43
N ILE A 114 43.98 -9.24 -25.72
CA ILE A 114 42.62 -8.86 -26.13
C ILE A 114 41.63 -10.01 -25.88
N ALA A 115 42.03 -11.25 -26.12
CA ALA A 115 41.22 -12.42 -25.86
C ALA A 115 40.92 -12.60 -24.37
N GLU A 116 41.91 -12.37 -23.49
CA GLU A 116 41.72 -12.39 -22.04
C GLU A 116 40.73 -11.29 -21.60
N LEU A 117 40.95 -10.04 -22.03
CA LEU A 117 40.05 -8.92 -21.71
C LEU A 117 38.62 -9.17 -22.19
N SER A 118 38.45 -9.75 -23.37
CA SER A 118 37.12 -10.09 -23.92
C SER A 118 36.43 -11.18 -23.09
N ALA A 119 37.18 -12.19 -22.64
CA ALA A 119 36.66 -13.22 -21.75
C ALA A 119 36.29 -12.67 -20.37
N GLU A 120 37.08 -11.75 -19.81
CA GLU A 120 36.74 -11.03 -18.58
C GLU A 120 35.48 -10.19 -18.74
N GLN A 121 35.36 -9.45 -19.85
CA GLN A 121 34.19 -8.63 -20.15
C GLN A 121 32.92 -9.49 -20.26
N PHE A 122 32.99 -10.64 -20.93
CA PHE A 122 31.86 -11.58 -21.03
C PHE A 122 31.42 -12.11 -19.66
N ARG A 123 32.36 -12.46 -18.77
CA ARG A 123 32.04 -12.87 -17.39
C ARG A 123 31.43 -11.72 -16.58
N GLY A 124 31.97 -10.50 -16.76
CA GLY A 124 31.40 -9.30 -16.15
C GLY A 124 29.95 -9.06 -16.59
N MET A 125 29.64 -9.25 -17.88
CA MET A 125 28.28 -9.09 -18.39
C MET A 125 27.32 -10.14 -17.85
N GLN A 126 27.75 -11.40 -17.65
CA GLN A 126 26.91 -12.40 -16.97
C GLN A 126 26.54 -11.98 -15.55
N GLN A 127 27.51 -11.45 -14.78
CA GLN A 127 27.24 -10.95 -13.44
C GLN A 127 26.26 -9.76 -13.45
N VAL A 128 26.39 -8.84 -14.41
CA VAL A 128 25.44 -7.73 -14.54
C VAL A 128 24.05 -8.25 -14.94
N SER A 129 23.96 -9.27 -15.78
CA SER A 129 22.69 -9.92 -16.15
C SER A 129 21.96 -10.50 -14.94
N ASP A 130 22.67 -11.18 -14.04
CA ASP A 130 22.10 -11.69 -12.78
C ASP A 130 21.57 -10.55 -11.88
N GLU A 131 22.27 -9.42 -11.82
CA GLU A 131 21.85 -8.24 -11.07
C GLU A 131 20.62 -7.59 -11.70
N VAL A 132 20.55 -7.53 -13.03
CA VAL A 132 19.38 -7.04 -13.78
C VAL A 132 18.15 -7.92 -13.51
N ALA A 133 18.31 -9.25 -13.51
CA ALA A 133 17.21 -10.16 -13.17
C ALA A 133 16.71 -9.95 -11.74
N THR A 134 17.63 -9.70 -10.79
CA THR A 134 17.29 -9.37 -9.41
C THR A 134 16.56 -8.03 -9.32
N MET A 135 16.99 -7.02 -10.08
CA MET A 135 16.33 -5.72 -10.16
C MET A 135 14.91 -5.85 -10.72
N SER A 136 14.70 -6.64 -11.79
CA SER A 136 13.36 -6.88 -12.34
C SER A 136 12.41 -7.49 -11.31
N ALA A 137 12.88 -8.48 -10.54
CA ALA A 137 12.07 -9.07 -9.48
C ALA A 137 11.72 -8.07 -8.37
N ALA A 138 12.65 -7.19 -8.00
CA ALA A 138 12.40 -6.13 -7.02
C ALA A 138 11.40 -5.08 -7.54
N VAL A 139 11.47 -4.72 -8.83
CA VAL A 139 10.50 -3.82 -9.48
C VAL A 139 9.09 -4.41 -9.45
N GLU A 140 8.94 -5.70 -9.77
CA GLU A 140 7.65 -6.41 -9.68
C GLU A 140 7.10 -6.44 -8.24
N GLU A 141 7.97 -6.67 -7.25
CA GLU A 141 7.57 -6.68 -5.83
C GLU A 141 7.10 -5.29 -5.37
N VAL A 142 7.79 -4.23 -5.78
CA VAL A 142 7.39 -2.84 -5.49
C VAL A 142 6.07 -2.50 -6.18
N ALA A 143 5.87 -2.91 -7.43
CA ALA A 143 4.62 -2.69 -8.16
C ALA A 143 3.43 -3.37 -7.44
N SER A 144 3.60 -4.65 -7.06
CA SER A 144 2.58 -5.38 -6.29
C SER A 144 2.29 -4.72 -4.95
N SER A 145 3.33 -4.27 -4.24
CA SER A 145 3.17 -3.59 -2.96
C SER A 145 2.42 -2.26 -3.12
N ALA A 146 2.72 -1.49 -4.18
CA ALA A 146 2.02 -0.24 -4.47
C ALA A 146 0.53 -0.48 -4.74
N GLU A 147 0.18 -1.53 -5.50
CA GLU A 147 -1.21 -1.92 -5.76
C GLU A 147 -1.94 -2.36 -4.48
N GLU A 148 -1.29 -3.12 -3.61
CA GLU A 148 -1.85 -3.50 -2.31
C GLU A 148 -2.15 -2.28 -1.43
N VAL A 149 -1.21 -1.34 -1.34
CA VAL A 149 -1.41 -0.10 -0.55
C VAL A 149 -2.52 0.75 -1.16
N ALA A 150 -2.66 0.80 -2.50
CA ALA A 150 -3.75 1.51 -3.15
C ALA A 150 -5.13 0.93 -2.76
N ASN A 151 -5.25 -0.40 -2.82
CA ASN A 151 -6.49 -1.08 -2.44
C ASN A 151 -6.84 -0.87 -0.96
N GLU A 152 -5.85 -0.88 -0.07
CA GLU A 152 -6.07 -0.61 1.36
C GLU A 152 -6.49 0.85 1.59
N ALA A 153 -5.90 1.81 0.88
CA ALA A 153 -6.29 3.22 0.95
C ALA A 153 -7.75 3.42 0.53
N ASP A 154 -8.21 2.75 -0.54
CA ASP A 154 -9.61 2.78 -0.97
C ASP A 154 -10.55 2.18 0.08
N ALA A 155 -10.16 1.08 0.74
CA ALA A 155 -10.94 0.49 1.83
C ALA A 155 -11.04 1.44 3.04
N VAL A 156 -9.95 2.14 3.39
CA VAL A 156 -9.96 3.15 4.46
C VAL A 156 -10.86 4.35 4.10
N ASN A 157 -10.88 4.77 2.84
CA ASN A 157 -11.80 5.83 2.38
C ASN A 157 -13.27 5.41 2.54
N GLU A 158 -13.62 4.17 2.17
CA GLU A 158 -14.98 3.65 2.37
C GLU A 158 -15.38 3.63 3.85
N LEU A 159 -14.51 3.09 4.71
CA LEU A 159 -14.73 3.06 6.16
C LEU A 159 -14.85 4.47 6.76
N THR A 160 -14.08 5.42 6.25
CA THR A 160 -14.14 6.82 6.68
C THR A 160 -15.46 7.47 6.28
N ALA A 161 -15.96 7.20 5.08
CA ALA A 161 -17.27 7.68 4.62
C ALA A 161 -18.43 7.08 5.44
N GLU A 162 -18.37 5.79 5.76
CA GLU A 162 -19.31 5.14 6.68
C GLU A 162 -19.26 5.78 8.07
N GLY A 163 -18.04 6.01 8.60
CA GLY A 163 -17.83 6.68 9.87
C GLY A 163 -18.43 8.09 9.92
N ARG A 164 -18.29 8.87 8.83
CA ARG A 164 -18.87 10.22 8.73
C ARG A 164 -20.39 10.18 8.72
N THR A 165 -20.98 9.19 8.05
CA THR A 165 -22.42 8.97 8.05
C THR A 165 -22.91 8.63 9.46
N ALA A 166 -22.23 7.70 10.15
CA ALA A 166 -22.57 7.33 11.52
C ALA A 166 -22.43 8.49 12.51
N ALA A 167 -21.41 9.35 12.35
CA ALA A 167 -21.26 10.57 13.14
C ALA A 167 -22.41 11.55 12.88
N GLY A 168 -22.83 11.72 11.62
CA GLY A 168 -24.01 12.52 11.26
C GLY A 168 -25.30 11.99 11.91
N ASP A 169 -25.52 10.69 11.88
CA ASP A 169 -26.68 10.05 12.53
C ASP A 169 -26.66 10.24 14.05
N ALA A 170 -25.46 10.17 14.67
CA ALA A 170 -25.28 10.42 16.09
C ALA A 170 -25.56 11.88 16.46
N ARG A 171 -25.16 12.83 15.60
CA ARG A 171 -25.47 14.27 15.73
C ARG A 171 -26.98 14.50 15.76
N GLU A 172 -27.71 13.93 14.80
CA GLU A 172 -29.17 14.04 14.72
C GLU A 172 -29.86 13.35 15.91
N ALA A 173 -29.30 12.25 16.41
CA ALA A 173 -29.80 11.63 17.64
C ALA A 173 -29.64 12.56 18.86
N MET A 174 -28.51 13.25 19.00
CA MET A 174 -28.29 14.23 20.07
C MET A 174 -29.23 15.43 19.95
N ASP A 175 -29.46 15.94 18.74
CA ASP A 175 -30.42 17.03 18.52
C ASP A 175 -31.85 16.63 18.93
N ARG A 176 -32.28 15.39 18.66
CA ARG A 176 -33.58 14.89 19.12
C ARG A 176 -33.68 14.72 20.63
N ILE A 177 -32.58 14.36 21.29
CA ILE A 177 -32.53 14.25 22.76
C ILE A 177 -32.67 15.65 23.36
N ASP A 178 -31.96 16.63 22.81
CA ASP A 178 -32.03 18.05 23.20
C ASP A 178 -33.46 18.61 23.11
N GLU A 179 -34.12 18.42 21.97
CA GLU A 179 -35.53 18.81 21.78
C GLU A 179 -36.48 18.13 22.79
N THR A 180 -36.20 16.87 23.13
CA THR A 180 -37.00 16.11 24.10
C THR A 180 -36.76 16.60 25.53
N ALA A 181 -35.52 16.97 25.87
CA ALA A 181 -35.16 17.54 27.16
C ALA A 181 -35.82 18.91 27.36
N GLU A 182 -35.77 19.79 26.35
CA GLU A 182 -36.45 21.10 26.38
C GLU A 182 -37.96 20.94 26.57
N ALA A 183 -38.58 20.00 25.84
CA ALA A 183 -40.00 19.70 26.01
C ALA A 183 -40.34 19.14 27.40
N LEU A 184 -39.42 18.42 28.03
CA LEU A 184 -39.59 17.90 29.39
C LEU A 184 -39.44 19.03 30.42
N GLY A 185 -38.47 19.94 30.26
CA GLY A 185 -38.32 21.14 31.09
C GLY A 185 -39.59 21.98 31.12
N ASN A 186 -40.16 22.29 29.96
CA ASN A 186 -41.44 23.01 29.87
C ASN A 186 -42.60 22.32 30.61
N ARG A 187 -42.61 20.98 30.69
CA ARG A 187 -43.64 20.23 31.43
C ARG A 187 -43.41 20.28 32.93
N VAL A 188 -42.15 20.25 33.36
CA VAL A 188 -41.75 20.36 34.76
C VAL A 188 -42.12 21.76 35.30
N GLU A 189 -41.84 22.83 34.54
CA GLU A 189 -42.27 24.19 34.88
C GLU A 189 -43.80 24.31 35.03
N ALA A 190 -44.56 23.65 34.15
CA ALA A 190 -46.02 23.63 34.26
C ALA A 190 -46.53 22.89 35.51
N ILE A 191 -45.80 21.88 35.97
CA ILE A 191 -46.08 21.19 37.24
C ILE A 191 -45.78 22.12 38.41
N GLU A 192 -44.64 22.82 38.43
CA GLU A 192 -44.31 23.80 39.48
C GLU A 192 -45.40 24.87 39.61
N ALA A 193 -45.88 25.41 38.48
CA ALA A 193 -46.98 26.38 38.47
C ALA A 193 -48.28 25.80 39.07
N THR A 194 -48.60 24.55 38.73
CA THR A 194 -49.80 23.86 39.27
C THR A 194 -49.67 23.56 40.76
N VAL A 195 -48.48 23.18 41.22
CA VAL A 195 -48.16 22.95 42.64
C VAL A 195 -48.35 24.25 43.44
N SER A 196 -47.85 25.37 42.92
CA SER A 196 -48.05 26.69 43.52
C SER A 196 -49.53 27.07 43.63
N GLU A 197 -50.35 26.79 42.60
CA GLU A 197 -51.80 27.03 42.68
C GLU A 197 -52.49 26.16 43.73
N ILE A 198 -52.07 24.90 43.87
CA ILE A 198 -52.61 23.99 44.89
C ILE A 198 -52.25 24.49 46.29
N ASP A 199 -51.03 24.95 46.50
CA ASP A 199 -50.57 25.47 47.79
C ASP A 199 -51.44 26.66 48.25
N GLU A 200 -51.70 27.63 47.35
CA GLU A 200 -52.63 28.74 47.61
C GLU A 200 -54.05 28.27 47.96
N MET A 201 -54.55 27.22 47.31
CA MET A 201 -55.86 26.64 47.63
C MET A 201 -55.87 25.96 49.00
N VAL A 202 -54.81 25.24 49.35
CA VAL A 202 -54.70 24.56 50.65
C VAL A 202 -54.64 25.58 51.78
N GLU A 203 -53.86 26.66 51.65
CA GLU A 203 -53.84 27.78 52.59
C GLU A 203 -55.24 28.39 52.78
N ALA A 204 -55.97 28.62 51.68
CA ALA A 204 -57.32 29.16 51.72
C ALA A 204 -58.31 28.23 52.45
N ILE A 205 -58.22 26.92 52.20
CA ILE A 205 -59.07 25.92 52.89
C ILE A 205 -58.71 25.86 54.38
N ASN A 206 -57.42 25.88 54.72
CA ASN A 206 -56.95 25.91 56.11
C ASN A 206 -57.51 27.15 56.85
N ALA A 207 -57.47 28.33 56.23
CA ALA A 207 -58.05 29.55 56.77
C ALA A 207 -59.58 29.49 56.93
N ILE A 208 -60.30 28.85 56.00
CA ILE A 208 -61.76 28.62 56.10
C ILE A 208 -62.08 27.66 57.24
N ALA A 209 -61.34 26.54 57.34
CA ALA A 209 -61.52 25.54 58.37
C ALA A 209 -61.25 26.14 59.76
N GLU A 210 -60.20 26.97 59.91
CA GLU A 210 -59.91 27.66 61.16
C GLU A 210 -61.02 28.65 61.57
N ARG A 211 -61.52 29.45 60.63
CA ARG A 211 -62.69 30.32 60.87
C ARG A 211 -63.92 29.52 61.26
N THR A 212 -64.15 28.38 60.60
CA THR A 212 -65.30 27.51 60.87
C THR A 212 -65.20 26.89 62.26
N ASN A 213 -64.00 26.46 62.65
CA ASN A 213 -63.69 25.95 63.99
C ASN A 213 -63.96 27.02 65.06
N LEU A 214 -63.50 28.26 64.84
CA LEU A 214 -63.78 29.41 65.71
C LEU A 214 -65.28 29.75 65.80
N LEU A 215 -65.99 29.71 64.68
CA LEU A 215 -67.45 29.91 64.63
C LEU A 215 -68.20 28.83 65.41
N ALA A 216 -67.81 27.57 65.23
CA ALA A 216 -68.37 26.42 65.93
C ALA A 216 -68.12 26.51 67.44
N LEU A 217 -66.90 26.89 67.85
CA LEU A 217 -66.56 27.11 69.25
C LEU A 217 -67.44 28.21 69.88
N ASN A 218 -67.61 29.34 69.20
CA ASN A 218 -68.49 30.41 69.65
C ASN A 218 -69.94 29.96 69.76
N ALA A 219 -70.43 29.15 68.81
CA ALA A 219 -71.77 28.57 68.84
C ALA A 219 -71.96 27.58 70.00
N SER A 220 -70.96 26.73 70.28
CA SER A 220 -70.97 25.81 71.44
C SER A 220 -71.02 26.57 72.77
N ILE A 221 -70.27 27.68 72.87
CA ILE A 221 -70.30 28.56 74.05
C ILE A 221 -71.70 29.17 74.24
N GLU A 222 -72.31 29.70 73.18
CA GLU A 222 -73.60 30.36 73.29
C GLU A 222 -74.75 29.35 73.51
N ALA A 223 -74.64 28.15 72.95
CA ALA A 223 -75.55 27.04 73.23
C ALA A 223 -75.48 26.58 74.70
N ALA A 224 -74.28 26.51 75.28
CA ALA A 224 -74.11 26.24 76.72
C ALA A 224 -74.73 27.35 77.60
N ARG A 225 -74.67 28.60 77.13
CA ARG A 225 -75.26 29.77 77.79
C ARG A 225 -76.79 29.74 77.82
N ALA A 226 -77.42 29.19 76.79
CA ALA A 226 -78.87 29.06 76.67
C ALA A 226 -79.47 27.91 77.52
N GLY A 227 -78.65 27.09 78.18
CA GLY A 227 -79.11 25.99 79.05
C GLY A 227 -79.91 24.93 78.28
N GLU A 228 -81.02 24.43 78.84
CA GLU A 228 -81.82 23.36 78.21
C GLU A 228 -82.36 23.73 76.82
N ALA A 229 -82.60 25.03 76.53
CA ALA A 229 -83.06 25.49 75.22
C ALA A 229 -81.98 25.40 74.12
N GLY A 230 -80.70 25.35 74.50
CA GLY A 230 -79.56 25.29 73.58
C GLY A 230 -79.03 23.88 73.32
N ALA A 231 -79.56 22.84 73.98
CA ALA A 231 -78.98 21.49 73.93
C ALA A 231 -78.86 20.91 72.51
N GLY A 232 -79.86 21.14 71.64
CA GLY A 232 -79.80 20.71 70.24
C GLY A 232 -78.77 21.50 69.42
N PHE A 233 -78.59 22.79 69.70
CA PHE A 233 -77.59 23.64 69.04
C PHE A 233 -76.17 23.27 69.47
N ALA A 234 -75.96 22.88 70.73
CA ALA A 234 -74.66 22.44 71.23
C ALA A 234 -74.15 21.19 70.48
N VAL A 235 -75.03 20.23 70.19
CA VAL A 235 -74.68 19.02 69.42
C VAL A 235 -74.26 19.38 67.99
N VAL A 236 -74.99 20.29 67.33
CA VAL A 236 -74.64 20.74 65.98
C VAL A 236 -73.31 21.49 65.98
N ALA A 237 -73.08 22.37 66.94
CA ALA A 237 -71.84 23.13 67.03
C ALA A 237 -70.62 22.24 67.26
N GLU A 238 -70.73 21.19 68.10
CA GLU A 238 -69.65 20.21 68.29
C GLU A 238 -69.36 19.41 67.01
N GLU A 239 -70.39 19.01 66.26
CA GLU A 239 -70.20 18.28 64.99
C GLU A 239 -69.54 19.18 63.93
N VAL A 240 -69.91 20.46 63.84
CA VAL A 240 -69.25 21.43 62.94
C VAL A 240 -67.80 21.66 63.36
N LYS A 241 -67.50 21.74 64.66
CA LYS A 241 -66.14 21.87 65.19
C LYS A 241 -65.28 20.69 64.75
N LYS A 242 -65.80 19.48 64.95
CA LYS A 242 -65.12 18.24 64.57
C LYS A 242 -64.87 18.17 63.06
N LEU A 243 -65.85 18.54 62.22
CA LEU A 243 -65.67 18.60 60.77
C LEU A 243 -64.60 19.62 60.34
N ALA A 244 -64.50 20.75 61.04
CA ALA A 244 -63.48 21.77 60.77
C ALA A 244 -62.07 21.27 61.15
N GLU A 245 -61.92 20.61 62.30
CA GLU A 245 -60.66 19.97 62.71
C GLU A 245 -60.27 18.83 61.75
N GLU A 246 -61.24 18.03 61.30
CA GLU A 246 -61.01 16.95 60.34
C GLU A 246 -60.62 17.51 58.96
N ALA A 247 -61.18 18.65 58.54
CA ALA A 247 -60.77 19.37 57.34
C ALA A 247 -59.33 19.89 57.44
N GLN A 248 -58.94 20.48 58.59
CA GLN A 248 -57.55 20.91 58.85
C GLN A 248 -56.56 19.74 58.80
N GLY A 249 -56.92 18.60 59.38
CA GLY A 249 -56.09 17.40 59.30
C GLY A 249 -55.92 16.88 57.86
N ARG A 250 -56.95 17.02 57.02
CA ARG A 250 -56.91 16.65 55.60
C ARG A 250 -56.05 17.62 54.78
N THR A 251 -56.16 18.92 55.01
CA THR A 251 -55.33 19.92 54.34
C THR A 251 -53.87 19.79 54.71
N GLY A 252 -53.54 19.52 55.98
CA GLY A 252 -52.15 19.24 56.37
C GLY A 252 -51.55 18.03 55.64
N ALA A 253 -52.34 16.97 55.42
CA ALA A 253 -51.89 15.83 54.62
C ALA A 253 -51.72 16.16 53.12
N ILE A 254 -52.44 17.16 52.60
CA ILE A 254 -52.27 17.65 51.23
C ILE A 254 -51.01 18.53 51.16
N GLU A 255 -50.77 19.42 52.13
CA GLU A 255 -49.53 20.20 52.26
C GLU A 255 -48.29 19.31 52.20
N GLU A 256 -48.24 18.22 52.98
CA GLU A 256 -47.11 17.26 52.94
C GLU A 256 -46.92 16.61 51.54
N LEU A 257 -48.02 16.35 50.82
CA LEU A 257 -47.97 15.82 49.45
C LEU A 257 -47.47 16.87 48.46
N VAL A 258 -47.89 18.12 48.60
CA VAL A 258 -47.48 19.26 47.76
C VAL A 258 -45.98 19.52 47.94
N GLU A 259 -45.48 19.60 49.19
CA GLU A 259 -44.04 19.74 49.48
C GLU A 259 -43.23 18.58 48.88
N SER A 260 -43.74 17.35 48.94
CA SER A 260 -43.07 16.20 48.32
C SER A 260 -43.02 16.29 46.80
N ILE A 261 -44.08 16.79 46.15
CA ILE A 261 -44.10 17.00 44.70
C ILE A 261 -43.14 18.13 44.32
N ASP A 262 -43.15 19.24 45.04
CA ASP A 262 -42.25 20.38 44.83
C ASP A 262 -40.78 19.95 44.86
N SER A 263 -40.39 19.23 45.92
CA SER A 263 -39.03 18.67 46.07
C SER A 263 -38.63 17.75 44.91
N HIS A 264 -39.53 16.87 44.46
CA HIS A 264 -39.26 16.00 43.31
C HIS A 264 -39.15 16.78 42.00
N THR A 265 -39.98 17.81 41.82
CA THR A 265 -39.96 18.67 40.63
C THR A 265 -38.67 19.46 40.54
N HIS A 266 -38.22 20.04 41.66
CA HIS A 266 -36.94 20.73 41.74
C HIS A 266 -35.75 19.80 41.45
N GLY A 267 -35.78 18.57 41.98
CA GLY A 267 -34.78 17.55 41.64
C GLY A 267 -34.75 17.23 40.14
N ALA A 268 -35.92 17.14 39.49
CA ALA A 268 -36.01 16.89 38.06
C ALA A 268 -35.46 18.05 37.21
N VAL A 269 -35.62 19.32 37.65
CA VAL A 269 -35.00 20.48 36.97
C VAL A 269 -33.48 20.37 37.00
N VAL A 270 -32.88 20.07 38.15
CA VAL A 270 -31.41 19.93 38.28
C VAL A 270 -30.88 18.80 37.40
N GLU A 271 -31.60 17.68 37.32
CA GLU A 271 -31.24 16.57 36.43
C GLU A 271 -31.37 16.93 34.95
N LEU A 272 -32.34 17.77 34.58
CA LEU A 272 -32.52 18.27 33.22
C LEU A 272 -31.40 19.22 32.80
N GLU A 273 -31.03 20.18 33.65
CA GLU A 273 -29.90 21.09 33.39
C GLU A 273 -28.60 20.31 33.17
N ALA A 274 -28.34 19.30 34.02
CA ALA A 274 -27.17 18.43 33.84
C ALA A 274 -27.26 17.57 32.56
N ASN A 275 -28.46 17.24 32.09
CA ASN A 275 -28.66 16.53 30.83
C ASN A 275 -28.36 17.42 29.62
N GLU A 276 -28.80 18.68 29.64
CA GLU A 276 -28.51 19.66 28.59
C GLU A 276 -27.00 19.85 28.41
N ASP A 277 -26.26 20.03 29.52
CA ASP A 277 -24.79 20.11 29.50
C ASP A 277 -24.16 18.85 28.87
N ALA A 278 -24.61 17.66 29.29
CA ALA A 278 -24.08 16.39 28.79
C ALA A 278 -24.39 16.17 27.29
N VAL A 279 -25.55 16.63 26.82
CA VAL A 279 -25.93 16.58 25.40
C VAL A 279 -25.10 17.55 24.58
N ALA A 280 -24.85 18.76 25.09
CA ALA A 280 -23.97 19.74 24.44
C ALA A 280 -22.54 19.19 24.30
N ASP A 281 -21.96 18.65 25.38
CA ASP A 281 -20.65 17.99 25.34
C ASP A 281 -20.64 16.81 24.34
N GLY A 282 -21.72 16.03 24.30
CA GLY A 282 -21.88 14.92 23.36
C GLY A 282 -21.91 15.37 21.89
N LYS A 283 -22.54 16.50 21.58
CA LYS A 283 -22.55 17.09 20.24
C LYS A 283 -21.14 17.54 19.82
N ASP A 284 -20.42 18.20 20.73
CA ASP A 284 -19.06 18.67 20.48
C ASP A 284 -18.08 17.51 20.23
N GLU A 285 -18.19 16.40 20.98
CA GLU A 285 -17.36 15.21 20.77
C GLU A 285 -17.66 14.53 19.42
N VAL A 286 -18.93 14.46 19.03
CA VAL A 286 -19.33 13.92 17.71
C VAL A 286 -18.79 14.80 16.58
N ASP A 287 -18.88 16.13 16.70
CA ASP A 287 -18.35 17.07 15.71
C ASP A 287 -16.82 16.96 15.61
N ALA A 288 -16.12 16.79 16.74
CA ALA A 288 -14.68 16.55 16.77
C ALA A 288 -14.30 15.24 16.08
N ALA A 289 -15.02 14.15 16.33
CA ALA A 289 -14.82 12.87 15.66
C ALA A 289 -15.04 12.96 14.15
N ALA A 290 -16.11 13.66 13.71
CA ALA A 290 -16.36 13.91 12.29
C ALA A 290 -15.25 14.74 11.62
N GLY A 291 -14.69 15.71 12.35
CA GLY A 291 -13.50 16.45 11.92
C GLY A 291 -12.28 15.55 11.72
N LYS A 292 -12.01 14.64 12.67
CA LYS A 292 -10.91 13.67 12.56
C LYS A 292 -11.06 12.72 11.37
N LEU A 293 -12.29 12.30 11.07
CA LEU A 293 -12.57 11.49 9.88
C LEU A 293 -12.32 12.28 8.58
N THR A 294 -12.55 13.59 8.58
CA THR A 294 -12.20 14.45 7.43
C THR A 294 -10.68 14.56 7.27
N ASP A 295 -9.93 14.72 8.37
CA ASP A 295 -8.46 14.72 8.33
C ASP A 295 -7.90 13.40 7.75
N ILE A 296 -8.55 12.26 8.03
CA ILE A 296 -8.18 10.94 7.48
C ILE A 296 -8.45 10.88 5.98
N ASP A 297 -9.61 11.33 5.51
CA ASP A 297 -9.99 11.40 4.08
C ASP A 297 -8.98 12.22 3.26
N ASP A 298 -8.57 13.39 3.79
CA ASP A 298 -7.53 14.22 3.16
C ASP A 298 -6.17 13.51 3.11
N SER A 299 -5.79 12.83 4.20
CA SER A 299 -4.54 12.06 4.27
C SER A 299 -4.52 10.88 3.30
N MET A 300 -5.65 10.20 3.13
CA MET A 300 -5.79 9.09 2.17
C MET A 300 -5.74 9.59 0.73
N THR A 301 -6.29 10.77 0.44
CA THR A 301 -6.16 11.41 -0.88
C THR A 301 -4.69 11.70 -1.22
N GLU A 302 -3.92 12.23 -0.26
CA GLU A 302 -2.47 12.45 -0.44
C GLU A 302 -1.72 11.12 -0.60
N LEU A 303 -2.08 10.09 0.17
CA LEU A 303 -1.51 8.75 0.03
C LEU A 303 -1.76 8.15 -1.36
N SER A 304 -2.99 8.22 -1.88
CA SER A 304 -3.32 7.74 -3.23
C SER A 304 -2.52 8.47 -4.31
N ALA A 305 -2.30 9.78 -4.17
CA ALA A 305 -1.44 10.54 -5.07
C ALA A 305 0.02 10.05 -4.99
N GLY A 306 0.55 9.86 -3.78
CA GLY A 306 1.91 9.35 -3.57
C GLY A 306 2.11 7.94 -4.14
N ILE A 307 1.12 7.06 -4.03
CA ILE A 307 1.16 5.72 -4.65
C ILE A 307 1.16 5.82 -6.17
N GLY A 308 0.42 6.77 -6.75
CA GLY A 308 0.47 7.05 -8.18
C GLY A 308 1.86 7.47 -8.66
N GLU A 309 2.57 8.27 -7.87
CA GLU A 309 3.97 8.65 -8.15
C GLU A 309 4.92 7.44 -8.04
N VAL A 310 4.74 6.58 -7.04
CA VAL A 310 5.52 5.33 -6.90
C VAL A 310 5.29 4.41 -8.09
N ALA A 311 4.05 4.22 -8.52
CA ALA A 311 3.72 3.40 -9.68
C ALA A 311 4.41 3.93 -10.95
N ALA A 312 4.34 5.23 -11.21
CA ALA A 312 5.02 5.85 -12.35
C ALA A 312 6.55 5.68 -12.30
N ALA A 313 7.16 5.87 -11.12
CA ALA A 313 8.60 5.65 -10.95
C ALA A 313 8.98 4.17 -11.13
N THR A 314 8.11 3.25 -10.73
CA THR A 314 8.31 1.80 -10.89
C THR A 314 8.23 1.40 -12.37
N ASP A 315 7.30 1.97 -13.14
CA ASP A 315 7.22 1.79 -14.59
C ASP A 315 8.49 2.32 -15.30
N GLU A 316 9.00 3.49 -14.89
CA GLU A 316 10.26 4.03 -15.41
C GLU A 316 11.46 3.13 -15.08
N GLN A 317 11.50 2.56 -13.87
CA GLN A 317 12.53 1.60 -13.46
C GLN A 317 12.44 0.30 -14.27
N ALA A 318 11.24 -0.21 -14.54
CA ALA A 318 11.05 -1.38 -15.39
C ALA A 318 11.64 -1.14 -16.79
N ALA A 319 11.26 -0.02 -17.44
CA ALA A 319 11.77 0.34 -18.75
C ALA A 319 13.30 0.51 -18.76
N SER A 320 13.87 1.18 -17.74
CA SER A 320 15.32 1.33 -17.62
C SER A 320 16.01 -0.03 -17.41
N THR A 321 15.38 -0.97 -16.71
CA THR A 321 15.94 -2.30 -16.47
C THR A 321 15.96 -3.13 -17.75
N GLU A 322 14.91 -3.04 -18.58
CA GLU A 322 14.87 -3.64 -19.91
C GLU A 322 15.95 -3.06 -20.85
N GLU A 323 16.17 -1.74 -20.82
CA GLU A 323 17.24 -1.10 -21.60
C GLU A 323 18.63 -1.60 -21.16
N VAL A 324 18.86 -1.74 -19.86
CA VAL A 324 20.12 -2.28 -19.34
C VAL A 324 20.30 -3.74 -19.75
N ALA A 325 19.26 -4.57 -19.68
CA ALA A 325 19.30 -5.95 -20.14
C ALA A 325 19.75 -6.03 -21.61
N ALA A 326 19.16 -5.22 -22.48
CA ALA A 326 19.52 -5.16 -23.90
C ALA A 326 20.98 -4.71 -24.12
N MET A 327 21.48 -3.75 -23.33
CA MET A 327 22.87 -3.31 -23.39
C MET A 327 23.86 -4.39 -22.92
N VAL A 328 23.48 -5.17 -21.90
CA VAL A 328 24.27 -6.30 -21.39
C VAL A 328 24.39 -7.38 -22.47
N ASP A 329 23.27 -7.78 -23.07
CA ASP A 329 23.25 -8.77 -24.16
C ASP A 329 24.09 -8.32 -25.35
N GLN A 330 23.95 -7.06 -25.76
CA GLN A 330 24.74 -6.51 -26.87
C GLN A 330 26.24 -6.48 -26.53
N THR A 331 26.61 -6.11 -25.31
CA THR A 331 28.02 -6.05 -24.89
C THR A 331 28.62 -7.45 -24.78
N ALA A 332 27.86 -8.43 -24.29
CA ALA A 332 28.28 -9.83 -24.26
C ALA A 332 28.48 -10.39 -25.67
N SER A 333 27.58 -10.08 -26.61
CA SER A 333 27.71 -10.44 -28.02
C SER A 333 28.96 -9.82 -28.65
N ASN A 334 29.21 -8.53 -28.42
CA ASN A 334 30.40 -7.85 -28.93
C ASN A 334 31.69 -8.48 -28.38
N ALA A 335 31.72 -8.84 -27.10
CA ALA A 335 32.88 -9.51 -26.50
C ALA A 335 33.15 -10.90 -27.13
N ALA A 336 32.10 -11.64 -27.46
CA ALA A 336 32.22 -12.91 -28.18
C ALA A 336 32.73 -12.72 -29.63
N GLU A 337 32.25 -11.69 -30.32
CA GLU A 337 32.69 -11.33 -31.68
C GLU A 337 34.17 -10.91 -31.70
N ILE A 338 34.59 -10.02 -30.78
CA ILE A 338 36.00 -9.60 -30.63
C ILE A 338 36.89 -10.81 -30.42
N ARG A 339 36.48 -11.78 -29.60
CA ARG A 339 37.25 -12.99 -29.37
C ARG A 339 37.40 -13.83 -30.64
N ASN A 340 36.34 -14.00 -31.43
CA ASN A 340 36.43 -14.71 -32.71
C ASN A 340 37.35 -13.99 -33.72
N GLU A 341 37.23 -12.67 -33.83
CA GLU A 341 38.13 -11.86 -34.68
C GLU A 341 39.60 -11.98 -34.23
N THR A 342 39.82 -12.02 -32.92
CA THR A 342 41.14 -12.17 -32.31
C THR A 342 41.75 -13.54 -32.63
N ASP A 343 40.96 -14.62 -32.54
CA ASP A 343 41.38 -15.97 -32.94
C ASP A 343 41.74 -16.02 -34.45
N GLU A 344 40.95 -15.36 -35.32
CA GLU A 344 41.23 -15.27 -36.76
C GLU A 344 42.53 -14.50 -37.07
N ILE A 345 42.81 -13.42 -36.32
CA ILE A 345 44.06 -12.66 -36.43
C ILE A 345 45.24 -13.54 -36.00
N SER A 346 45.15 -14.22 -34.85
CA SER A 346 46.19 -15.13 -34.36
C SER A 346 46.53 -16.20 -35.40
N GLU A 347 45.53 -16.84 -36.02
CA GLU A 347 45.77 -17.82 -37.08
C GLU A 347 46.44 -17.19 -38.32
N ALA A 348 46.02 -16.00 -38.72
CA ALA A 348 46.59 -15.31 -39.87
C ALA A 348 48.07 -14.94 -39.63
N VAL A 349 48.40 -14.48 -38.43
CA VAL A 349 49.75 -14.11 -38.01
C VAL A 349 50.63 -15.36 -37.90
N GLN A 350 50.13 -16.47 -37.39
CA GLN A 350 50.85 -17.75 -37.39
C GLN A 350 51.18 -18.23 -38.81
N ARG A 351 50.22 -18.12 -39.75
CA ARG A 351 50.48 -18.43 -41.17
C ARG A 351 51.54 -17.49 -41.75
N GLN A 352 51.53 -16.21 -41.37
CA GLN A 352 52.53 -15.25 -41.80
C GLN A 352 53.92 -15.57 -41.24
N ALA A 353 54.04 -15.90 -39.95
CA ALA A 353 55.29 -16.33 -39.33
C ALA A 353 55.85 -17.58 -40.02
N ALA A 354 55.01 -18.58 -40.30
CA ALA A 354 55.44 -19.78 -41.04
C ALA A 354 55.92 -19.46 -42.47
N MET A 355 55.29 -18.49 -43.16
CA MET A 355 55.78 -18.03 -44.46
C MET A 355 57.11 -17.28 -44.36
N ILE A 356 57.32 -16.48 -43.29
CA ILE A 356 58.59 -15.79 -43.05
C ILE A 356 59.73 -16.79 -42.89
N VAL A 357 59.53 -17.86 -42.13
CA VAL A 357 60.50 -18.96 -41.99
C VAL A 357 60.78 -19.63 -43.34
N GLN A 358 59.73 -19.95 -44.12
CA GLN A 358 59.93 -20.54 -45.45
C GLN A 358 60.70 -19.64 -46.42
N VAL A 359 60.50 -18.33 -46.35
CA VAL A 359 61.26 -17.38 -47.16
C VAL A 359 62.71 -17.31 -46.70
N SER A 360 62.95 -17.32 -45.38
CA SER A 360 64.30 -17.41 -44.80
C SER A 360 65.04 -18.67 -45.28
N ASP A 361 64.42 -19.85 -45.16
CA ASP A 361 64.99 -21.12 -45.62
C ASP A 361 65.28 -21.10 -47.13
N GLY A 362 64.40 -20.49 -47.92
CA GLY A 362 64.59 -20.35 -49.37
C GLY A 362 65.74 -19.41 -49.74
N ILE A 363 66.03 -18.39 -48.92
CA ILE A 363 67.22 -17.54 -49.09
C ILE A 363 68.47 -18.35 -48.74
N GLU A 364 68.43 -19.19 -47.69
CA GLU A 364 69.54 -20.07 -47.31
C GLU A 364 69.91 -21.05 -48.43
N GLU A 365 68.93 -21.71 -49.05
CA GLU A 365 69.17 -22.63 -50.19
C GLU A 365 69.77 -21.93 -51.42
N ILE A 366 69.55 -20.63 -51.61
CA ILE A 366 70.13 -19.87 -52.74
C ILE A 366 71.59 -19.48 -52.49
N VAL A 367 71.99 -19.37 -51.22
CA VAL A 367 73.34 -18.94 -50.80
C VAL A 367 74.34 -20.11 -50.80
N ASP A 368 73.86 -21.33 -50.51
CA ASP A 368 74.63 -22.61 -50.53
C ASP A 368 74.96 -23.14 -51.94
#